data_AF-A0A7X1D7A9-F1
#
_entry.id   AF-A0A7X1D7A9-F1
#
_cell.length_a   1.000
_cell.length_b   1.000
_cell.length_c   1.000
_cell.angle_alpha   90.00
_cell.angle_beta   90.00
_cell.angle_gamma   90.00
#
_symmetry.space_group_name_H-M   'P 1'
#
loop_
_entity.id
_entity.type
_entity.pdbx_description
1 polymer ?
#
loop_
_entity_poly.entity_id
_entity_poly.type
_entity_poly.pdbx_seq_one_letter_code
_entity_poly.pdbx_strand_id
1 'polypeptide(L)'
;MSQLIILGNGFDIQSGLESRFSDFYKDRMENILSLKCIDSEFDLDKSSHDKLQINYKGNPEIVLPEIEPCKWEAELNELTFWDLVMIYEDNKGICINWCNIEAHIQKVTEFVLNMSSNINTLKDLLEASEKISAPVYSNERAGSLKIILGRLTTNEAALSMRWINKYTIFLCIINALNDNKYENIGLDEMLFMELQKYEHSFQQYLTKEIRIKRESYDEKRFSLLERIHTRETYGGMILNFNYTSDSFPLYSKGIDLDVVNVHGTLDNEIIFGIDHKNVDAESKMYPFTKTFRKMVIDDDKPLSIVNKDIKYLIFYGHSLGSADYSYFQSIFDYLNVYENEIYLQFYFTNYLGGAEGEMLLKRELASLVQKLLHGYGKTMDNKSKGKNLIHKLLIENRVQIITLDSIDLRGVEQSIKINEIKVGEQIID
;
A
#
# COMPACT_ATOMS: atom_id res chain seq x y z
N MET A 1 -18.36 17.46 23.26
CA MET A 1 -18.17 16.05 22.84
C MET A 1 -17.68 16.05 21.40
N SER A 2 -16.63 15.29 21.15
CA SER A 2 -15.94 15.19 19.86
C SER A 2 -15.92 13.73 19.38
N GLN A 3 -15.55 13.52 18.14
CA GLN A 3 -15.35 12.21 17.53
C GLN A 3 -13.99 12.14 16.84
N LEU A 4 -13.42 10.94 16.79
CA LEU A 4 -12.26 10.62 15.96
C LEU A 4 -12.72 9.71 14.83
N ILE A 5 -12.56 10.16 13.59
CA ILE A 5 -12.89 9.41 12.38
C ILE A 5 -11.58 8.85 11.82
N ILE A 6 -11.49 7.54 11.71
CA ILE A 6 -10.38 6.82 11.10
C ILE A 6 -10.81 6.38 9.71
N LEU A 7 -10.22 7.00 8.70
CA LEU A 7 -10.47 6.70 7.30
C LEU A 7 -9.32 5.86 6.76
N GLY A 8 -9.64 4.79 6.04
CA GLY A 8 -8.67 4.06 5.22
C GLY A 8 -9.16 3.92 3.78
N ASN A 9 -8.34 3.29 2.94
CA ASN A 9 -8.44 3.36 1.47
C ASN A 9 -9.83 3.03 0.89
N GLY A 10 -10.63 2.21 1.58
CA GLY A 10 -12.02 1.95 1.23
C GLY A 10 -12.92 3.20 1.15
N PHE A 11 -12.54 4.29 1.83
CA PHE A 11 -13.18 5.60 1.71
C PHE A 11 -13.02 6.20 0.31
N ASP A 12 -11.80 6.18 -0.23
CA ASP A 12 -11.52 6.69 -1.57
C ASP A 12 -12.13 5.78 -2.65
N ILE A 13 -12.03 4.47 -2.46
CA ILE A 13 -12.66 3.46 -3.34
C ILE A 13 -14.18 3.69 -3.41
N GLN A 14 -14.83 3.87 -2.26
CA GLN A 14 -16.28 4.12 -2.24
C GLN A 14 -16.64 5.50 -2.82
N SER A 15 -15.71 6.44 -2.77
CA SER A 15 -15.83 7.75 -3.43
C SER A 15 -15.55 7.69 -4.93
N GLY A 16 -15.27 6.51 -5.48
CA GLY A 16 -15.10 6.27 -6.92
C GLY A 16 -13.66 6.38 -7.43
N LEU A 17 -12.68 6.51 -6.54
CA LEU A 17 -11.26 6.54 -6.91
C LEU A 17 -10.70 5.12 -7.01
N GLU A 18 -9.95 4.82 -8.07
CA GLU A 18 -9.23 3.55 -8.21
C GLU A 18 -7.93 3.61 -7.40
N SER A 19 -8.05 3.61 -6.08
CA SER A 19 -6.92 3.79 -5.18
C SER A 19 -6.35 2.47 -4.64
N ARG A 20 -6.79 1.32 -5.16
CA ARG A 20 -6.22 0.03 -4.75
C ARG A 20 -4.83 -0.10 -5.33
N PHE A 21 -3.95 -0.77 -4.59
CA PHE A 21 -2.65 -1.16 -5.11
C PHE A 21 -2.76 -2.02 -6.37
N SER A 22 -3.80 -2.86 -6.47
CA SER A 22 -4.06 -3.66 -7.68
C SER A 22 -4.38 -2.82 -8.91
N ASP A 23 -5.00 -1.65 -8.73
CA ASP A 23 -5.38 -0.77 -9.84
C ASP A 23 -4.15 -0.01 -10.34
N PHE A 24 -3.34 0.50 -9.39
CA PHE A 24 -2.01 1.02 -9.69
C PHE A 24 -1.10 0.01 -10.38
N TYR A 25 -1.02 -1.21 -9.87
CA TYR A 25 -0.18 -2.25 -10.46
C TYR A 25 -0.57 -2.51 -11.92
N LYS A 26 -1.88 -2.60 -12.22
CA LYS A 26 -2.36 -2.74 -13.60
C LYS A 26 -1.96 -1.57 -14.49
N ASP A 27 -2.24 -0.33 -14.09
CA ASP A 27 -1.85 0.87 -14.86
C ASP A 27 -0.33 0.90 -15.06
N ARG A 28 0.45 0.52 -14.05
CA ARG A 28 1.90 0.45 -14.11
C ARG A 28 2.41 -0.60 -15.08
N MET A 29 1.83 -1.82 -15.08
CA MET A 29 2.21 -2.88 -16.03
C MET A 29 1.85 -2.51 -17.48
N GLU A 30 0.71 -1.84 -17.69
CA GLU A 30 0.30 -1.37 -19.01
C GLU A 30 1.21 -0.25 -19.54
N ASN A 31 1.57 0.72 -18.68
CA ASN A 31 2.32 1.92 -19.08
C ASN A 31 3.84 1.70 -19.15
N ILE A 32 4.45 0.91 -18.26
CA ILE A 32 5.92 0.72 -18.21
C ILE A 32 6.38 -0.50 -18.99
N LEU A 33 5.64 -1.61 -18.91
CA LEU A 33 6.11 -2.88 -19.49
C LEU A 33 5.48 -3.18 -20.84
N SER A 34 4.56 -2.34 -21.33
CA SER A 34 3.75 -2.61 -22.52
C SER A 34 3.11 -4.01 -22.49
N LEU A 35 2.89 -4.56 -21.28
CA LEU A 35 2.23 -5.84 -21.08
C LEU A 35 0.74 -5.57 -21.23
N LYS A 36 0.25 -5.50 -22.47
CA LYS A 36 -1.16 -5.81 -22.72
C LYS A 36 -1.40 -7.16 -22.09
N CYS A 37 -2.34 -7.25 -21.15
CA CYS A 37 -2.77 -8.48 -20.49
C CYS A 37 -2.58 -9.66 -21.46
N ILE A 38 -1.64 -10.53 -21.13
CA ILE A 38 -1.40 -11.75 -21.89
C ILE A 38 -2.62 -12.61 -21.62
N ASP A 39 -3.65 -12.42 -22.45
CA ASP A 39 -4.78 -13.31 -22.52
C ASP A 39 -4.24 -14.72 -22.72
N SER A 40 -4.75 -15.61 -21.88
CA SER A 40 -4.40 -17.02 -21.80
C SER A 40 -4.60 -17.71 -23.14
N GLU A 41 -3.55 -17.80 -23.95
CA GLU A 41 -3.28 -18.79 -25.01
C GLU A 41 -2.19 -18.23 -25.93
N PHE A 42 -0.91 -18.52 -25.65
CA PHE A 42 0.11 -18.39 -26.68
C PHE A 42 0.91 -19.67 -26.82
N ASP A 43 0.65 -20.31 -27.96
CA ASP A 43 1.30 -21.51 -28.47
C ASP A 43 2.70 -21.14 -28.97
N LEU A 44 3.72 -21.82 -28.44
CA LEU A 44 5.12 -21.58 -28.73
C LEU A 44 5.51 -22.32 -30.01
N ASP A 45 5.44 -21.66 -31.17
CA ASP A 45 6.32 -22.04 -32.28
C ASP A 45 6.90 -20.86 -33.07
N LYS A 46 8.24 -20.90 -33.15
CA LYS A 46 9.15 -20.33 -34.14
C LYS A 46 8.95 -18.88 -34.61
N SER A 47 9.88 -18.04 -34.14
CA SER A 47 11.07 -17.62 -34.91
C SER A 47 11.38 -16.12 -34.82
N SER A 48 12.65 -15.85 -34.47
CA SER A 48 13.43 -14.71 -34.96
C SER A 48 13.09 -13.30 -34.51
N HIS A 49 13.07 -13.00 -33.21
CA HIS A 49 13.47 -11.67 -32.71
C HIS A 49 14.22 -11.88 -31.40
N ASP A 50 15.33 -11.18 -31.19
CA ASP A 50 16.14 -11.27 -29.97
C ASP A 50 15.23 -11.05 -28.75
N LYS A 51 15.12 -12.06 -27.87
CA LYS A 51 14.23 -12.12 -26.70
C LYS A 51 15.07 -12.09 -25.42
N LEU A 52 14.66 -11.37 -24.37
CA LEU A 52 15.27 -11.53 -23.05
C LEU A 52 14.51 -12.61 -22.26
N GLN A 53 14.77 -13.88 -22.59
CA GLN A 53 14.31 -15.01 -21.78
C GLN A 53 15.31 -15.26 -20.64
N ILE A 54 14.95 -14.92 -19.39
CA ILE A 54 15.72 -15.40 -18.22
C ILE A 54 15.23 -16.81 -17.90
N ASN A 55 15.69 -17.79 -18.68
CA ASN A 55 15.39 -19.20 -18.46
C ASN A 55 16.37 -19.79 -17.43
N TYR A 56 15.95 -19.86 -16.17
CA TYR A 56 16.74 -20.41 -15.07
C TYR A 56 16.65 -21.95 -15.06
N LYS A 57 17.72 -22.64 -15.47
CA LYS A 57 17.77 -24.11 -15.55
C LYS A 57 17.99 -24.83 -14.20
N GLY A 58 18.03 -24.12 -13.06
CA GLY A 58 18.32 -24.71 -11.75
C GLY A 58 17.13 -24.91 -10.80
N ASN A 59 15.97 -24.30 -11.07
CA ASN A 59 14.78 -24.32 -10.21
C ASN A 59 13.58 -23.78 -11.00
N PRO A 60 12.51 -24.55 -11.26
CA PRO A 60 11.40 -24.16 -12.13
C PRO A 60 10.51 -23.00 -11.61
N GLU A 61 10.91 -22.27 -10.57
CA GLU A 61 10.10 -21.26 -9.87
C GLU A 61 10.43 -19.78 -10.19
N ILE A 62 11.31 -19.48 -11.15
CA ILE A 62 11.61 -18.10 -11.57
C ILE A 62 11.27 -17.94 -13.05
N VAL A 63 10.04 -17.54 -13.32
CA VAL A 63 9.60 -17.08 -14.64
C VAL A 63 9.39 -15.58 -14.53
N LEU A 64 10.33 -14.80 -15.06
CA LEU A 64 10.13 -13.38 -15.31
C LEU A 64 9.33 -13.25 -16.63
N PRO A 65 8.45 -12.25 -16.79
CA PRO A 65 7.73 -12.03 -18.04
C PRO A 65 8.70 -11.96 -19.22
N GLU A 66 8.30 -12.45 -20.40
CA GLU A 66 9.03 -12.17 -21.63
C GLU A 66 8.95 -10.67 -21.90
N ILE A 67 10.05 -9.97 -21.63
CA ILE A 67 10.19 -8.56 -21.97
C ILE A 67 10.94 -8.55 -23.33
N GLU A 68 10.45 -7.86 -24.38
CA GLU A 68 11.09 -7.78 -25.72
C GLU A 68 12.14 -6.66 -25.90
N PRO A 69 13.44 -6.98 -26.18
CA PRO A 69 14.62 -6.10 -26.41
C PRO A 69 14.49 -4.78 -27.16
N CYS A 70 13.41 -4.51 -27.86
CA CYS A 70 13.49 -3.69 -29.06
C CYS A 70 12.89 -2.26 -28.95
N LYS A 71 12.58 -1.75 -27.74
CA LYS A 71 12.02 -0.37 -27.60
C LYS A 71 12.63 0.53 -26.50
N TRP A 72 13.84 0.25 -25.98
CA TRP A 72 13.99 0.21 -24.52
C TRP A 72 14.78 1.19 -23.65
N GLU A 73 15.48 2.21 -24.11
CA GLU A 73 16.35 2.91 -23.15
C GLU A 73 15.64 3.91 -22.21
N ALA A 74 14.49 4.47 -22.58
CA ALA A 74 13.84 5.50 -21.76
C ALA A 74 12.85 4.94 -20.72
N GLU A 75 12.03 3.95 -21.10
CA GLU A 75 10.91 3.44 -20.28
C GLU A 75 11.37 2.47 -19.19
N LEU A 76 12.47 1.72 -19.39
CA LEU A 76 13.04 0.84 -18.36
C LEU A 76 13.73 1.60 -17.22
N ASN A 77 14.07 2.88 -17.41
CA ASN A 77 14.66 3.69 -16.35
C ASN A 77 13.68 3.97 -15.20
N GLU A 78 12.37 3.81 -15.45
CA GLU A 78 11.31 3.96 -14.43
C GLU A 78 11.01 2.65 -13.68
N LEU A 79 11.60 1.53 -14.10
CA LEU A 79 11.48 0.25 -13.43
C LEU A 79 12.22 0.28 -12.09
N THR A 80 11.55 -0.15 -11.04
CA THR A 80 12.11 -0.23 -9.69
C THR A 80 12.36 -1.67 -9.26
N PHE A 81 13.20 -1.86 -8.25
CA PHE A 81 13.36 -3.17 -7.61
C PHE A 81 12.01 -3.78 -7.17
N TRP A 82 11.10 -2.95 -6.68
CA TRP A 82 9.81 -3.40 -6.17
C TRP A 82 8.87 -3.87 -7.28
N ASP A 83 8.99 -3.36 -8.50
CA ASP A 83 8.28 -3.90 -9.66
C ASP A 83 8.62 -5.37 -9.89
N LEU A 84 9.91 -5.69 -9.90
CA LEU A 84 10.38 -7.06 -10.09
C LEU A 84 9.89 -7.98 -8.97
N VAL A 85 9.82 -7.47 -7.74
CA VAL A 85 9.23 -8.20 -6.60
C VAL A 85 7.75 -8.45 -6.85
N MET A 86 6.96 -7.44 -7.22
CA MET A 86 5.51 -7.59 -7.38
C MET A 86 5.16 -8.51 -8.55
N ILE A 87 5.83 -8.35 -9.68
CA ILE A 87 5.68 -9.22 -10.86
C ILE A 87 5.94 -10.68 -10.49
N TYR A 88 7.02 -10.91 -9.72
CA TYR A 88 7.35 -12.26 -9.28
C TYR A 88 6.28 -12.86 -8.36
N GLU A 89 5.74 -12.08 -7.42
CA GLU A 89 4.73 -12.55 -6.47
C GLU A 89 3.36 -12.74 -7.14
N ASP A 90 3.02 -11.92 -8.14
CA ASP A 90 1.81 -12.04 -8.97
C ASP A 90 1.85 -13.31 -9.84
N ASN A 91 2.98 -13.55 -10.53
CA ASN A 91 3.20 -14.75 -11.37
C ASN A 91 3.08 -16.07 -10.60
N LYS A 92 3.21 -16.06 -9.28
CA LYS A 92 2.98 -17.27 -8.47
C LYS A 92 1.51 -17.70 -8.42
N GLY A 93 0.55 -16.86 -8.85
CA GLY A 93 -0.87 -17.18 -8.99
C GLY A 93 -1.59 -17.63 -7.70
N ILE A 94 -0.89 -17.71 -6.57
CA ILE A 94 -1.33 -18.38 -5.33
C ILE A 94 -1.25 -17.42 -4.12
N CYS A 95 -0.69 -16.21 -4.28
CA CYS A 95 -0.54 -15.30 -3.15
C CYS A 95 -1.83 -14.50 -2.93
N ILE A 96 -2.70 -14.97 -2.01
CA ILE A 96 -3.95 -14.30 -1.61
C ILE A 96 -3.70 -12.83 -1.16
N ASN A 97 -2.46 -12.49 -0.79
CA ASN A 97 -2.08 -11.19 -0.26
C ASN A 97 -1.08 -10.43 -1.15
N TRP A 98 -0.92 -10.74 -2.44
CA TRP A 98 0.05 -10.03 -3.30
C TRP A 98 -0.15 -8.51 -3.31
N CYS A 99 -1.40 -8.06 -3.15
CA CYS A 99 -1.76 -6.65 -3.07
C CYS A 99 -1.46 -6.00 -1.70
N ASN A 100 -0.98 -6.76 -0.71
CA ASN A 100 -0.50 -6.24 0.56
C ASN A 100 0.98 -5.84 0.44
N ILE A 101 1.19 -4.71 -0.23
CA ILE A 101 2.52 -4.14 -0.51
C ILE A 101 3.41 -4.06 0.73
N GLU A 102 2.88 -3.64 1.89
CA GLU A 102 3.65 -3.48 3.13
C GLU A 102 4.16 -4.82 3.68
N ALA A 103 3.35 -5.89 3.60
CA ALA A 103 3.79 -7.23 3.98
C ALA A 103 4.90 -7.76 3.06
N HIS A 104 4.82 -7.44 1.76
CA HIS A 104 5.86 -7.78 0.80
C HIS A 104 7.15 -7.00 1.06
N ILE A 105 7.07 -5.70 1.31
CA ILE A 105 8.22 -4.86 1.69
C ILE A 105 8.88 -5.44 2.94
N GLN A 106 8.12 -5.72 3.99
CA GLN A 106 8.65 -6.30 5.22
C GLN A 106 9.42 -7.60 4.94
N LYS A 107 8.77 -8.56 4.27
CA LYS A 107 9.34 -9.88 3.99
C LYS A 107 10.62 -9.80 3.15
N VAL A 108 10.63 -8.97 2.11
CA VAL A 108 11.78 -8.84 1.21
C VAL A 108 12.92 -8.12 1.91
N THR A 109 12.65 -7.03 2.62
CA THR A 109 13.68 -6.30 3.36
C THR A 109 14.28 -7.17 4.46
N GLU A 110 13.47 -7.90 5.24
CA GLU A 110 13.97 -8.88 6.23
C GLU A 110 14.87 -9.91 5.55
N PHE A 111 14.47 -10.42 4.39
CA PHE A 111 15.23 -11.45 3.70
C PHE A 111 16.56 -10.93 3.14
N VAL A 112 16.54 -9.79 2.44
CA VAL A 112 17.74 -9.22 1.80
C VAL A 112 18.73 -8.73 2.85
N LEU A 113 18.27 -8.05 3.90
CA LEU A 113 19.16 -7.51 4.93
C LEU A 113 19.73 -8.59 5.88
N ASN A 114 19.06 -9.74 5.99
CA ASN A 114 19.60 -10.89 6.72
C ASN A 114 20.41 -11.84 5.82
N MET A 115 20.54 -11.57 4.51
CA MET A 115 21.18 -12.48 3.56
C MET A 115 22.66 -12.74 3.88
N SER A 116 23.33 -11.84 4.61
CA SER A 116 24.58 -12.13 5.33
C SER A 116 25.09 -10.95 6.17
N SER A 117 25.90 -11.21 7.19
CA SER A 117 26.64 -10.17 7.91
C SER A 117 27.75 -9.49 7.08
N ASN A 118 28.15 -10.07 5.94
CA ASN A 118 29.36 -9.69 5.21
C ASN A 118 29.10 -9.06 3.83
N ILE A 119 27.85 -9.04 3.35
CA ILE A 119 27.43 -8.40 2.11
C ILE A 119 26.67 -7.15 2.51
N ASN A 120 27.37 -6.02 2.54
CA ASN A 120 26.77 -4.73 2.87
C ASN A 120 26.44 -3.93 1.61
N THR A 121 27.14 -4.18 0.51
CA THR A 121 26.97 -3.47 -0.76
C THR A 121 26.73 -4.43 -1.92
N LEU A 122 26.27 -3.90 -3.06
CA LEU A 122 26.21 -4.68 -4.29
C LEU A 122 27.59 -5.08 -4.78
N LYS A 123 28.61 -4.24 -4.58
CA LYS A 123 29.97 -4.61 -4.92
C LYS A 123 30.46 -5.82 -4.13
N ASP A 124 30.17 -5.91 -2.83
CA ASP A 124 30.49 -7.12 -2.04
C ASP A 124 29.82 -8.36 -2.63
N LEU A 125 28.58 -8.21 -3.08
CA LEU A 125 27.80 -9.28 -3.70
C LEU A 125 28.41 -9.70 -5.05
N LEU A 126 28.76 -8.74 -5.89
CA LEU A 126 29.39 -8.96 -7.19
C LEU A 126 30.78 -9.56 -7.02
N GLU A 127 31.62 -9.03 -6.14
CA GLU A 127 32.96 -9.56 -5.83
C GLU A 127 32.91 -10.97 -5.22
N ALA A 128 31.92 -11.27 -4.37
CA ALA A 128 31.68 -12.61 -3.87
C ALA A 128 31.35 -13.59 -5.01
N SER A 129 30.60 -13.14 -6.01
CA SER A 129 30.32 -13.92 -7.23
C SER A 129 31.57 -14.08 -8.12
N GLU A 130 32.46 -13.08 -8.17
CA GLU A 130 33.69 -13.11 -8.95
C GLU A 130 34.78 -14.00 -8.33
N LYS A 131 34.91 -14.04 -7.01
CA LYS A 131 35.84 -14.96 -6.30
C LYS A 131 35.56 -16.45 -6.56
N ILE A 132 34.38 -16.76 -7.09
CA ILE A 132 33.93 -18.11 -7.44
C ILE A 132 34.15 -18.40 -8.95
N SER A 133 34.52 -17.39 -9.74
CA SER A 133 34.62 -17.45 -11.21
C SER A 133 36.07 -17.31 -11.68
N ALA A 134 36.53 -18.18 -12.60
CA ALA A 134 37.78 -17.94 -13.33
C ALA A 134 37.66 -16.68 -14.21
N PRO A 135 38.74 -15.91 -14.43
CA PRO A 135 38.66 -14.56 -15.00
C PRO A 135 38.30 -14.61 -16.49
N VAL A 136 37.31 -13.83 -16.91
CA VAL A 136 37.04 -13.55 -18.32
C VAL A 136 36.88 -12.05 -18.52
N TYR A 137 37.78 -11.49 -19.34
CA TYR A 137 37.77 -10.12 -19.82
C TYR A 137 36.77 -9.97 -20.98
N SER A 138 35.87 -9.00 -20.91
CA SER A 138 35.49 -8.19 -22.09
C SER A 138 34.70 -6.95 -21.70
N ASN A 139 35.07 -5.84 -22.33
CA ASN A 139 34.43 -4.54 -22.29
C ASN A 139 33.19 -4.56 -23.18
N GLU A 140 32.01 -4.19 -22.66
CA GLU A 140 30.97 -3.42 -23.37
C GLU A 140 29.73 -3.23 -22.48
N ARG A 141 29.21 -1.99 -22.40
CA ARG A 141 28.18 -1.56 -21.43
C ARG A 141 26.81 -2.24 -21.59
N ALA A 142 26.47 -2.75 -22.78
CA ALA A 142 25.29 -3.60 -23.01
C ALA A 142 25.56 -5.11 -22.71
N GLY A 143 26.83 -5.49 -22.58
CA GLY A 143 27.27 -6.82 -22.17
C GLY A 143 27.10 -7.06 -20.67
N SER A 144 27.04 -6.02 -19.84
CA SER A 144 27.04 -6.12 -18.37
C SER A 144 25.91 -7.00 -17.82
N LEU A 145 24.67 -6.79 -18.25
CA LEU A 145 23.50 -7.58 -17.80
C LEU A 145 23.57 -9.03 -18.28
N LYS A 146 23.90 -9.27 -19.56
CA LYS A 146 24.07 -10.61 -20.14
C LYS A 146 25.25 -11.37 -19.53
N ILE A 147 26.33 -10.66 -19.20
CA ILE A 147 27.53 -11.19 -18.54
C ILE A 147 27.25 -11.46 -17.07
N ILE A 148 26.59 -10.57 -16.34
CA ILE A 148 26.22 -10.78 -14.92
C ILE A 148 25.21 -11.93 -14.80
N LEU A 149 24.14 -11.92 -15.61
CA LEU A 149 23.15 -13.02 -15.67
C LEU A 149 23.80 -14.31 -16.16
N GLY A 150 24.69 -14.26 -17.16
CA GLY A 150 25.49 -15.40 -17.63
C GLY A 150 26.37 -15.98 -16.51
N ARG A 151 27.11 -15.14 -15.79
CA ARG A 151 27.98 -15.52 -14.67
C ARG A 151 27.19 -16.16 -13.52
N LEU A 152 26.00 -15.65 -13.21
CA LEU A 152 25.10 -16.19 -12.18
C LEU A 152 24.42 -17.50 -12.62
N THR A 153 24.22 -17.74 -13.92
CA THR A 153 23.47 -18.88 -14.47
C THR A 153 24.33 -20.07 -14.91
N THR A 154 25.62 -19.88 -15.21
CA THR A 154 26.49 -20.96 -15.73
C THR A 154 27.18 -21.80 -14.66
N ASN A 155 27.09 -21.44 -13.39
CA ASN A 155 27.90 -22.06 -12.34
C ASN A 155 27.01 -22.85 -11.34
N GLU A 156 26.89 -24.16 -11.54
CA GLU A 156 26.16 -25.06 -10.63
C GLU A 156 26.63 -24.97 -9.17
N ALA A 157 27.91 -24.64 -8.92
CA ALA A 157 28.43 -24.44 -7.57
C ALA A 157 27.98 -23.12 -6.93
N ALA A 158 27.87 -22.03 -7.70
CA ALA A 158 27.30 -20.76 -7.22
C ALA A 158 25.78 -20.87 -6.99
N LEU A 159 25.09 -21.63 -7.84
CA LEU A 159 23.65 -21.92 -7.77
C LEU A 159 23.28 -22.83 -6.57
N SER A 160 24.22 -23.65 -6.10
CA SER A 160 24.07 -24.45 -4.87
C SER A 160 24.23 -23.66 -3.57
N MET A 161 24.69 -22.40 -3.65
CA MET A 161 24.89 -21.56 -2.47
C MET A 161 23.59 -20.86 -2.07
N ARG A 162 23.23 -21.02 -0.79
CA ARG A 162 22.05 -20.49 -0.07
C ARG A 162 21.78 -18.97 -0.19
N TRP A 163 22.63 -18.21 -0.90
CA TRP A 163 22.76 -16.74 -0.86
C TRP A 163 22.43 -16.08 -2.20
N ILE A 164 22.54 -16.77 -3.35
CA ILE A 164 22.09 -16.22 -4.65
C ILE A 164 20.60 -16.53 -4.81
N ASN A 165 19.77 -15.61 -4.33
CA ASN A 165 18.31 -15.69 -4.42
C ASN A 165 17.80 -14.77 -5.55
N LYS A 166 16.56 -14.97 -6.03
CA LYS A 166 15.89 -14.07 -6.99
C LYS A 166 16.05 -12.58 -6.67
N TYR A 167 16.02 -12.16 -5.39
CA TYR A 167 16.18 -10.75 -5.02
C TYR A 167 17.60 -10.23 -5.33
N THR A 168 18.62 -11.08 -5.21
CA THR A 168 19.99 -10.76 -5.66
C THR A 168 20.02 -10.47 -7.15
N ILE A 169 19.32 -11.28 -7.95
CA ILE A 169 19.22 -11.07 -9.40
C ILE A 169 18.50 -9.75 -9.69
N PHE A 170 17.41 -9.45 -8.99
CA PHE A 170 16.67 -8.21 -9.16
C PHE A 170 17.52 -6.98 -8.83
N LEU A 171 18.30 -7.02 -7.74
CA LEU A 171 19.21 -5.94 -7.39
C LEU A 171 20.28 -5.71 -8.47
N CYS A 172 20.87 -6.78 -9.02
CA CYS A 172 21.82 -6.66 -10.11
C CYS A 172 21.20 -6.05 -11.37
N ILE A 173 19.96 -6.43 -11.71
CA ILE A 173 19.22 -5.86 -12.84
C ILE A 173 19.04 -4.35 -12.64
N ILE A 174 18.53 -3.95 -11.48
CA ILE A 174 18.28 -2.54 -11.17
C ILE A 174 19.56 -1.72 -11.14
N ASN A 175 20.65 -2.25 -10.59
CA ASN A 175 21.93 -1.57 -10.63
C ASN A 175 22.42 -1.33 -12.06
N ALA A 176 22.30 -2.34 -12.92
CA ALA A 176 22.70 -2.22 -14.32
C ALA A 176 21.82 -1.22 -15.09
N LEU A 177 20.51 -1.18 -14.83
CA LEU A 177 19.60 -0.18 -15.42
C LEU A 177 19.90 1.24 -14.94
N ASN A 178 20.46 1.40 -13.75
CA ASN A 178 20.81 2.70 -13.18
C ASN A 178 22.29 3.07 -13.40
N ASP A 179 22.91 2.64 -14.51
CA ASP A 179 24.32 2.93 -14.83
C ASP A 179 25.31 2.59 -13.70
N ASN A 180 25.04 1.51 -12.96
CA ASN A 180 25.83 1.05 -11.82
C ASN A 180 25.96 2.06 -10.66
N LYS A 181 25.01 3.00 -10.53
CA LYS A 181 25.00 4.01 -9.44
C LYS A 181 24.97 3.40 -8.03
N TYR A 182 24.50 2.17 -7.88
CA TYR A 182 24.35 1.51 -6.57
C TYR A 182 25.54 0.64 -6.15
N GLU A 183 26.64 0.58 -6.92
CA GLU A 183 27.77 -0.31 -6.63
C GLU A 183 28.33 -0.15 -5.20
N ASN A 184 28.45 1.10 -4.72
CA ASN A 184 29.02 1.40 -3.40
C ASN A 184 27.96 1.82 -2.37
N ILE A 185 26.67 1.70 -2.70
CA ILE A 185 25.55 2.03 -1.81
C ILE A 185 25.22 0.80 -0.97
N GLY A 186 24.87 1.02 0.29
CA GLY A 186 24.43 -0.06 1.18
C GLY A 186 23.17 -0.74 0.64
N LEU A 187 23.01 -2.05 0.80
CA LEU A 187 21.82 -2.75 0.32
C LEU A 187 20.54 -2.19 0.94
N ASP A 188 20.58 -1.82 2.22
CA ASP A 188 19.50 -1.15 2.93
C ASP A 188 19.14 0.20 2.30
N GLU A 189 20.13 1.04 2.02
CA GLU A 189 19.94 2.33 1.37
C GLU A 189 19.44 2.18 -0.07
N MET A 190 19.95 1.21 -0.83
CA MET A 190 19.46 0.91 -2.18
C MET A 190 17.99 0.48 -2.17
N LEU A 191 17.62 -0.47 -1.32
CA LEU A 191 16.22 -0.93 -1.20
C LEU A 191 15.28 0.22 -0.82
N PHE A 192 15.76 1.11 0.05
CA PHE A 192 15.01 2.27 0.50
C PHE A 192 14.82 3.29 -0.64
N MET A 193 15.88 3.64 -1.37
CA MET A 193 15.80 4.53 -2.53
C MET A 193 14.86 3.98 -3.62
N GLU A 194 14.94 2.68 -3.89
CA GLU A 194 14.04 2.02 -4.83
C GLU A 194 12.59 2.01 -4.34
N LEU A 195 12.36 1.93 -3.03
CA LEU A 195 11.02 2.05 -2.45
C LEU A 195 10.46 3.47 -2.65
N GLN A 196 11.26 4.50 -2.42
CA GLN A 196 10.85 5.88 -2.65
C GLN A 196 10.48 6.15 -4.12
N LYS A 197 11.21 5.58 -5.08
CA LYS A 197 10.83 5.65 -6.51
C LYS A 197 9.48 4.99 -6.78
N TYR A 198 9.21 3.87 -6.12
CA TYR A 198 7.96 3.14 -6.27
C TYR A 198 6.77 3.89 -5.63
N GLU A 199 6.97 4.44 -4.43
CA GLU A 199 6.02 5.34 -3.76
C GLU A 199 5.70 6.57 -4.62
N HIS A 200 6.71 7.20 -5.21
CA HIS A 200 6.54 8.33 -6.11
C HIS A 200 5.71 7.97 -7.35
N SER A 201 5.92 6.79 -7.91
CA SER A 201 5.14 6.31 -9.05
C SER A 201 3.66 6.12 -8.69
N PHE A 202 3.39 5.60 -7.50
CA PHE A 202 2.02 5.47 -6.99
C PHE A 202 1.36 6.84 -6.75
N GLN A 203 2.13 7.81 -6.25
CA GLN A 203 1.67 9.19 -6.07
C GLN A 203 1.27 9.83 -7.40
N GLN A 204 2.08 9.65 -8.44
CA GLN A 204 1.75 10.14 -9.80
C GLN A 204 0.47 9.50 -10.34
N TYR A 205 0.31 8.19 -10.17
CA TYR A 205 -0.90 7.46 -10.56
C TYR A 205 -2.15 8.02 -9.86
N LEU A 206 -2.12 8.13 -8.52
CA LEU A 206 -3.26 8.67 -7.78
C LEU A 206 -3.58 10.12 -8.14
N THR A 207 -2.55 10.94 -8.39
CA THR A 207 -2.72 12.33 -8.83
C THR A 207 -3.43 12.40 -10.17
N LYS A 208 -3.08 11.51 -11.11
CA LYS A 208 -3.76 11.37 -12.41
C LYS A 208 -5.22 10.92 -12.22
N GLU A 209 -5.46 9.91 -11.39
CA GLU A 209 -6.81 9.41 -11.11
C GLU A 209 -7.74 10.48 -10.52
N ILE A 210 -7.27 11.23 -9.52
CA ILE A 210 -8.04 12.34 -8.93
C ILE A 210 -8.31 13.42 -9.98
N ARG A 211 -7.31 13.79 -10.77
CA ARG A 211 -7.47 14.80 -11.82
C ARG A 211 -8.55 14.41 -12.82
N ILE A 212 -8.65 13.13 -13.18
CA ILE A 212 -9.65 12.61 -14.12
C ILE A 212 -11.04 12.60 -13.50
N LYS A 213 -11.16 12.24 -12.22
CA LYS A 213 -12.46 11.98 -11.56
C LYS A 213 -12.94 13.09 -10.61
N ARG A 214 -12.22 14.23 -10.55
CA ARG A 214 -12.29 15.26 -9.51
C ARG A 214 -13.70 15.61 -9.03
N GLU A 215 -14.56 16.10 -9.93
CA GLU A 215 -15.91 16.55 -9.56
C GLU A 215 -16.72 15.42 -8.91
N SER A 216 -16.78 14.26 -9.57
CA SER A 216 -17.53 13.10 -9.06
C SER A 216 -16.95 12.51 -7.78
N TYR A 217 -15.63 12.59 -7.60
CA TYR A 217 -14.93 12.10 -6.42
C TYR A 217 -15.19 13.00 -5.22
N ASP A 218 -15.04 14.32 -5.38
CA ASP A 218 -15.25 15.30 -4.30
C ASP A 218 -16.70 15.26 -3.77
N GLU A 219 -17.69 15.15 -4.67
CA GLU A 219 -19.11 15.03 -4.30
C GLU A 219 -19.40 13.75 -3.51
N LYS A 220 -18.92 12.59 -3.98
CA LYS A 220 -19.13 11.31 -3.29
C LYS A 220 -18.41 11.26 -1.97
N ARG A 221 -17.18 11.79 -1.91
CA ARG A 221 -16.37 11.92 -0.71
C ARG A 221 -17.09 12.75 0.36
N PHE A 222 -17.67 13.88 -0.05
CA PHE A 222 -18.46 14.73 0.84
C PHE A 222 -19.70 14.02 1.39
N SER A 223 -20.49 13.42 0.49
CA SER A 223 -21.71 12.69 0.85
C SER A 223 -21.42 11.54 1.81
N LEU A 224 -20.34 10.79 1.57
CA LEU A 224 -19.93 9.69 2.43
C LEU A 224 -19.49 10.18 3.81
N LEU A 225 -18.71 11.27 3.87
CA LEU A 225 -18.26 11.85 5.13
C LEU A 225 -19.44 12.39 5.97
N GLU A 226 -20.44 13.03 5.34
CA GLU A 226 -21.64 13.51 6.03
C GLU A 226 -22.47 12.37 6.65
N ARG A 227 -22.43 11.17 6.06
CA ARG A 227 -23.16 9.99 6.55
C ARG A 227 -22.48 9.30 7.74
N ILE A 228 -21.16 9.35 7.81
CA ILE A 228 -20.38 8.77 8.92
C ILE A 228 -20.17 9.76 10.06
N HIS A 229 -20.24 11.06 9.80
CA HIS A 229 -20.11 12.09 10.82
C HIS A 229 -21.33 12.09 11.76
N THR A 230 -21.10 11.94 13.06
CA THR A 230 -22.18 11.97 14.05
C THR A 230 -22.63 13.41 14.33
N ARG A 231 -23.91 13.71 14.03
CA ARG A 231 -24.53 15.05 14.22
C ARG A 231 -24.59 15.53 15.68
N GLU A 232 -24.30 14.66 16.65
CA GLU A 232 -24.28 14.98 18.08
C GLU A 232 -22.97 15.67 18.53
N THR A 233 -22.01 15.87 17.62
CA THR A 233 -20.69 16.45 17.94
C THR A 233 -20.51 17.83 17.32
N TYR A 234 -19.83 18.73 18.05
CA TYR A 234 -19.58 20.12 17.61
C TYR A 234 -18.21 20.31 16.94
N GLY A 235 -17.44 19.23 16.80
CA GLY A 235 -16.10 19.19 16.24
C GLY A 235 -15.61 17.74 16.15
N GLY A 236 -14.50 17.52 15.46
CA GLY A 236 -13.98 16.17 15.27
C GLY A 236 -12.55 16.18 14.75
N MET A 237 -11.94 15.01 14.74
CA MET A 237 -10.63 14.80 14.14
C MET A 237 -10.74 13.67 13.11
N ILE A 238 -10.02 13.79 12.01
CA ILE A 238 -9.85 12.74 11.01
C ILE A 238 -8.41 12.25 11.09
N LEU A 239 -8.26 10.97 11.40
CA LEU A 239 -7.01 10.26 11.17
C LEU A 239 -7.12 9.57 9.80
N ASN A 240 -6.45 10.16 8.83
CA ASN A 240 -6.55 9.77 7.43
C ASN A 240 -5.40 8.82 7.08
N PHE A 241 -5.75 7.56 6.81
CA PHE A 241 -4.82 6.55 6.27
C PHE A 241 -4.86 6.49 4.73
N ASN A 242 -5.63 7.36 4.09
CA ASN A 242 -5.55 7.50 2.65
C ASN A 242 -4.31 8.31 2.26
N TYR A 243 -3.90 8.15 1.00
CA TYR A 243 -2.81 8.90 0.40
C TYR A 243 -3.28 10.24 -0.19
N THR A 244 -4.60 10.42 -0.32
CA THR A 244 -5.24 11.55 -0.99
C THR A 244 -5.35 12.79 -0.09
N SER A 245 -5.57 13.97 -0.72
CA SER A 245 -5.53 15.29 -0.07
C SER A 245 -6.31 15.37 1.24
N ASP A 246 -5.80 16.15 2.18
CA ASP A 246 -6.33 16.41 3.51
C ASP A 246 -7.46 17.47 3.54
N SER A 247 -7.76 18.10 2.41
CA SER A 247 -8.86 19.07 2.32
C SER A 247 -10.21 18.35 2.30
N PHE A 248 -10.91 18.32 3.44
CA PHE A 248 -12.25 17.77 3.53
C PHE A 248 -13.34 18.87 3.44
N PRO A 249 -14.38 18.66 2.62
CA PRO A 249 -15.38 19.70 2.37
C PRO A 249 -16.30 20.03 3.56
N LEU A 250 -16.30 19.25 4.66
CA LEU A 250 -17.07 19.60 5.86
C LEU A 250 -16.61 20.89 6.55
N TYR A 251 -15.36 21.30 6.32
CA TYR A 251 -14.87 22.61 6.74
C TYR A 251 -15.76 23.75 6.21
N SER A 252 -16.27 23.60 4.97
CA SER A 252 -17.17 24.59 4.35
C SER A 252 -18.56 24.68 4.98
N LYS A 253 -18.96 23.68 5.79
CA LYS A 253 -20.22 23.67 6.56
C LYS A 253 -20.05 24.21 8.00
N GLY A 254 -18.88 24.75 8.35
CA GLY A 254 -18.61 25.31 9.68
C GLY A 254 -18.36 24.24 10.75
N ILE A 255 -18.07 23.00 10.36
CA ILE A 255 -17.60 21.94 11.25
C ILE A 255 -16.08 21.92 11.15
N ASP A 256 -15.42 22.30 12.23
CA ASP A 256 -13.96 22.25 12.31
C ASP A 256 -13.52 20.79 12.50
N LEU A 257 -12.79 20.27 11.52
CA LEU A 257 -12.24 18.92 11.52
C LEU A 257 -10.73 19.00 11.37
N ASP A 258 -10.02 18.67 12.45
CA ASP A 258 -8.57 18.55 12.40
C ASP A 258 -8.20 17.27 11.64
N VAL A 259 -7.36 17.38 10.63
CA VAL A 259 -6.95 16.24 9.81
C VAL A 259 -5.49 15.93 10.07
N VAL A 260 -5.20 14.65 10.34
CA VAL A 260 -3.83 14.15 10.41
C VAL A 260 -3.67 12.95 9.48
N ASN A 261 -2.70 13.03 8.58
CA ASN A 261 -2.41 11.97 7.63
C ASN A 261 -1.36 11.00 8.21
N VAL A 262 -1.61 9.71 8.05
CA VAL A 262 -0.73 8.66 8.56
C VAL A 262 0.28 8.21 7.51
N HIS A 263 -0.15 8.08 6.25
CA HIS A 263 0.71 7.64 5.14
C HIS A 263 1.29 8.79 4.30
N GLY A 264 1.28 10.01 4.82
CA GLY A 264 1.60 11.22 4.05
C GLY A 264 0.44 11.66 3.15
N THR A 265 0.74 12.52 2.18
CA THR A 265 -0.25 13.08 1.24
C THR A 265 0.33 13.15 -0.17
N LEU A 266 -0.52 13.31 -1.18
CA LEU A 266 -0.07 13.57 -2.56
C LEU A 266 0.73 14.87 -2.73
N ASP A 267 0.64 15.81 -1.78
CA ASP A 267 1.41 17.05 -1.79
C ASP A 267 2.81 16.87 -1.15
N ASN A 268 3.00 15.78 -0.40
CA ASN A 268 4.25 15.40 0.29
C ASN A 268 4.70 13.98 -0.16
N GLU A 269 5.52 13.29 0.64
CA GLU A 269 5.89 11.88 0.37
C GLU A 269 4.80 10.91 0.83
N ILE A 270 4.39 10.00 -0.05
CA ILE A 270 3.62 8.80 0.30
C ILE A 270 4.52 7.79 1.02
N ILE A 271 3.98 7.10 2.04
CA ILE A 271 4.71 6.07 2.79
C ILE A 271 4.03 4.70 2.69
N PHE A 272 4.67 3.75 1.99
CA PHE A 272 4.44 2.31 2.06
C PHE A 272 5.30 1.70 3.18
N GLY A 273 4.97 2.05 4.42
CA GLY A 273 5.80 1.69 5.57
C GLY A 273 5.35 0.41 6.27
N ILE A 274 6.28 -0.21 7.00
CA ILE A 274 5.99 -1.34 7.89
C ILE A 274 5.71 -0.86 9.32
N ASP A 275 5.08 -1.73 10.13
CA ASP A 275 4.91 -1.45 11.56
C ASP A 275 6.26 -1.54 12.28
N HIS A 276 6.53 -0.59 13.18
CA HIS A 276 7.76 -0.53 13.96
C HIS A 276 7.79 -1.56 15.09
N LYS A 277 6.64 -2.13 15.49
CA LYS A 277 6.50 -2.95 16.71
C LYS A 277 7.49 -4.13 16.81
N ASN A 278 7.87 -4.72 15.68
CA ASN A 278 8.77 -5.86 15.63
C ASN A 278 10.16 -5.51 15.03
N VAL A 279 10.47 -4.22 14.90
CA VAL A 279 11.72 -3.74 14.29
C VAL A 279 12.55 -3.05 15.37
N ASP A 280 13.75 -3.58 15.62
CA ASP A 280 14.71 -2.98 16.55
C ASP A 280 15.16 -1.60 16.06
N ALA A 281 15.36 -0.64 16.97
CA ALA A 281 15.77 0.72 16.62
C ALA A 281 17.16 0.80 15.98
N GLU A 282 18.04 -0.17 16.27
CA GLU A 282 19.37 -0.30 15.66
C GLU A 282 19.34 -1.09 14.34
N SER A 283 18.17 -1.63 13.95
CA SER A 283 18.02 -2.40 12.72
C SER A 283 18.12 -1.50 11.49
N LYS A 284 18.81 -1.99 10.46
CA LYS A 284 18.80 -1.41 9.11
C LYS A 284 17.40 -1.38 8.47
N MET A 285 16.44 -2.09 9.04
CA MET A 285 15.03 -2.03 8.64
C MET A 285 14.26 -0.84 9.23
N TYR A 286 14.78 -0.21 10.29
CA TYR A 286 14.07 0.86 10.98
C TYR A 286 13.66 2.03 10.06
N PRO A 287 14.48 2.42 9.04
CA PRO A 287 14.08 3.43 8.07
C PRO A 287 12.82 3.12 7.26
N PHE A 288 12.46 1.84 7.10
CA PHE A 288 11.25 1.40 6.38
C PHE A 288 9.99 1.51 7.23
N THR A 289 10.12 1.82 8.52
CA THR A 289 8.96 1.93 9.42
C THR A 289 8.22 3.25 9.18
N LYS A 290 6.88 3.22 9.27
CA LYS A 290 6.06 4.45 9.20
C LYS A 290 6.48 5.47 10.25
N THR A 291 6.84 5.01 11.45
CA THR A 291 7.27 5.85 12.57
C THR A 291 8.52 6.65 12.22
N PHE A 292 9.55 5.99 11.67
CA PHE A 292 10.77 6.69 11.24
C PHE A 292 10.48 7.67 10.10
N ARG A 293 9.71 7.24 9.08
CA ARG A 293 9.37 8.10 7.94
C ARG A 293 8.64 9.36 8.38
N LYS A 294 7.68 9.24 9.31
CA LYS A 294 6.99 10.40 9.92
C LYS A 294 7.88 11.28 10.79
N MET A 295 8.95 10.73 11.37
CA MET A 295 9.92 11.54 12.13
C MET A 295 10.80 12.39 11.21
N VAL A 296 11.09 11.90 9.99
CA VAL A 296 11.90 12.62 9.00
C VAL A 296 11.08 13.67 8.25
N ILE A 297 9.82 13.37 7.95
CA ILE A 297 8.88 14.32 7.36
C ILE A 297 8.43 15.26 8.49
N ASP A 298 9.12 16.39 8.62
CA ASP A 298 8.88 17.43 9.63
C ASP A 298 7.48 18.04 9.43
N ASP A 299 6.45 17.35 9.91
CA ASP A 299 5.06 17.79 9.85
C ASP A 299 4.81 18.69 11.08
N ASP A 300 4.85 20.01 10.87
CA ASP A 300 4.69 21.05 11.91
C ASP A 300 3.39 20.95 12.72
N LYS A 301 2.45 20.08 12.32
CA LYS A 301 1.27 19.78 13.11
C LYS A 301 1.60 18.65 14.10
N PRO A 302 1.86 18.98 15.39
CA PRO A 302 1.83 17.95 16.40
C PRO A 302 0.50 17.23 16.26
N LEU A 303 0.58 15.91 16.23
CA LEU A 303 -0.50 14.99 16.55
C LEU A 303 -1.04 15.42 17.93
N SER A 304 -1.92 16.44 17.96
CA SER A 304 -2.69 16.84 19.13
C SER A 304 -3.77 15.78 19.30
N ILE A 305 -3.30 14.54 19.53
CA ILE A 305 -3.89 13.30 19.02
C ILE A 305 -5.33 13.13 19.46
N VAL A 306 -5.72 13.74 20.57
CA VAL A 306 -7.08 13.64 21.09
C VAL A 306 -7.26 14.77 22.10
N ASN A 307 -8.12 15.73 21.78
CA ASN A 307 -8.75 16.55 22.82
C ASN A 307 -9.54 15.62 23.76
N LYS A 308 -9.51 15.81 25.08
CA LYS A 308 -9.99 14.83 26.09
C LYS A 308 -11.50 14.49 26.05
N ASP A 309 -12.23 15.01 25.07
CA ASP A 309 -13.70 14.88 24.94
C ASP A 309 -14.16 13.97 23.80
N ILE A 310 -13.31 13.04 23.32
CA ILE A 310 -13.70 12.08 22.29
C ILE A 310 -14.60 11.00 22.90
N LYS A 311 -15.81 10.87 22.36
CA LYS A 311 -16.80 9.86 22.76
C LYS A 311 -16.96 8.75 21.72
N TYR A 312 -16.83 9.10 20.44
CA TYR A 312 -17.01 8.19 19.32
C TYR A 312 -15.71 8.01 18.56
N LEU A 313 -15.33 6.75 18.32
CA LEU A 313 -14.25 6.35 17.42
C LEU A 313 -14.87 5.64 16.23
N ILE A 314 -14.84 6.31 15.09
CA ILE A 314 -15.55 5.90 13.87
C ILE A 314 -14.52 5.36 12.89
N PHE A 315 -14.71 4.16 12.38
CA PHE A 315 -13.83 3.54 11.40
C PHE A 315 -14.59 3.39 10.08
N TYR A 316 -13.99 3.82 8.98
CA TYR A 316 -14.55 3.61 7.66
C TYR A 316 -13.45 3.25 6.65
N GLY A 317 -13.68 2.18 5.87
CA GLY A 317 -12.82 1.84 4.73
C GLY A 317 -11.40 1.40 5.08
N HIS A 318 -11.07 1.24 6.37
CA HIS A 318 -9.75 0.76 6.78
C HIS A 318 -9.71 -0.77 6.81
N SER A 319 -8.60 -1.34 6.36
CA SER A 319 -8.32 -2.78 6.40
C SER A 319 -8.20 -3.40 7.80
N LEU A 320 -8.07 -2.55 8.84
CA LEU A 320 -7.64 -2.92 10.20
C LEU A 320 -6.40 -3.85 10.21
N GLY A 321 -5.50 -3.65 9.25
CA GLY A 321 -4.32 -4.47 9.04
C GLY A 321 -3.26 -4.33 10.14
N SER A 322 -2.34 -5.28 10.19
CA SER A 322 -1.26 -5.30 11.19
C SER A 322 -0.27 -4.14 11.04
N ALA A 323 -0.08 -3.63 9.83
CA ALA A 323 0.88 -2.56 9.55
C ALA A 323 0.50 -1.21 10.21
N ASP A 324 -0.77 -1.04 10.57
CA ASP A 324 -1.32 0.16 11.22
C ASP A 324 -1.67 -0.09 12.70
N TYR A 325 -1.42 -1.31 13.18
CA TYR A 325 -1.89 -1.74 14.49
C TYR A 325 -1.36 -0.87 15.63
N SER A 326 -0.10 -0.43 15.56
CA SER A 326 0.50 0.44 16.58
C SER A 326 -0.20 1.80 16.72
N TYR A 327 -0.80 2.34 15.65
CA TYR A 327 -1.63 3.55 15.74
C TYR A 327 -2.90 3.28 16.53
N PHE A 328 -3.62 2.19 16.22
CA PHE A 328 -4.83 1.82 16.97
C PHE A 328 -4.52 1.54 18.44
N GLN A 329 -3.43 0.82 18.72
CA GLN A 329 -3.00 0.57 20.09
C GLN A 329 -2.79 1.88 20.85
N SER A 330 -2.04 2.82 20.27
CA SER A 330 -1.75 4.12 20.90
C SER A 330 -3.02 4.94 21.16
N ILE A 331 -3.98 4.93 20.21
CA ILE A 331 -5.28 5.59 20.36
C ILE A 331 -6.10 4.94 21.48
N PHE A 332 -6.14 3.61 21.54
CA PHE A 332 -6.89 2.87 22.55
C PHE A 332 -6.32 3.04 23.96
N ASP A 333 -4.99 3.07 24.07
CA ASP A 333 -4.27 3.34 25.32
C ASP A 333 -4.54 4.77 25.79
N TYR A 334 -4.40 5.76 24.90
CA TYR A 334 -4.66 7.17 25.22
C TYR A 334 -6.11 7.41 25.67
N LEU A 335 -7.08 6.86 24.95
CA LEU A 335 -8.51 6.99 25.26
C LEU A 335 -8.96 6.11 26.43
N ASN A 336 -8.12 5.17 26.88
CA ASN A 336 -8.47 4.13 27.85
C ASN A 336 -9.83 3.51 27.56
N VAL A 337 -9.97 2.91 26.37
CA VAL A 337 -11.25 2.37 25.86
C VAL A 337 -11.87 1.31 26.77
N TYR A 338 -11.11 0.69 27.67
CA TYR A 338 -11.64 -0.26 28.63
C TYR A 338 -12.46 0.43 29.73
N GLU A 339 -11.94 1.50 30.33
CA GLU A 339 -12.60 2.18 31.47
C GLU A 339 -13.52 3.33 31.06
N ASN A 340 -13.16 4.07 29.99
CA ASN A 340 -13.92 5.24 29.56
C ASN A 340 -15.10 4.87 28.65
N GLU A 341 -16.13 5.70 28.62
CA GLU A 341 -17.35 5.53 27.80
C GLU A 341 -17.08 5.88 26.31
N ILE A 342 -16.17 5.13 25.69
CA ILE A 342 -15.81 5.26 24.28
C ILE A 342 -16.60 4.26 23.45
N TYR A 343 -17.23 4.74 22.39
CA TYR A 343 -18.01 3.95 21.43
C TYR A 343 -17.21 3.73 20.16
N LEU A 344 -16.99 2.47 19.79
CA LEU A 344 -16.31 2.03 18.59
C LEU A 344 -17.35 1.71 17.51
N GLN A 345 -17.39 2.49 16.43
CA GLN A 345 -18.34 2.33 15.34
C GLN A 345 -17.60 1.99 14.05
N PHE A 346 -17.85 0.81 13.51
CA PHE A 346 -17.22 0.32 12.29
C PHE A 346 -18.23 0.36 11.15
N TYR A 347 -18.06 1.31 10.25
CA TYR A 347 -18.93 1.52 9.11
C TYR A 347 -18.39 0.80 7.86
N PHE A 348 -19.30 0.24 7.07
CA PHE A 348 -18.99 -0.33 5.75
C PHE A 348 -20.13 -0.11 4.76
N THR A 349 -19.81 -0.05 3.47
CA THR A 349 -20.83 -0.01 2.41
C THR A 349 -21.16 -1.41 1.90
N ASN A 350 -22.44 -1.72 1.74
CA ASN A 350 -22.89 -2.96 1.12
C ASN A 350 -22.76 -2.91 -0.41
N TYR A 351 -21.54 -3.10 -0.92
CA TYR A 351 -21.27 -3.11 -2.36
C TYR A 351 -21.66 -4.43 -3.05
N LEU A 352 -21.85 -5.52 -2.29
CA LEU A 352 -22.33 -6.80 -2.83
C LEU A 352 -23.84 -6.78 -3.13
N GLY A 353 -24.57 -5.85 -2.49
CA GLY A 353 -26.01 -5.72 -2.64
C GLY A 353 -26.79 -6.85 -1.96
N GLY A 354 -28.05 -6.57 -1.65
CA GLY A 354 -28.93 -7.51 -0.97
C GLY A 354 -28.53 -7.83 0.47
N ALA A 355 -29.40 -8.55 1.17
CA ALA A 355 -29.19 -8.91 2.57
C ALA A 355 -28.06 -9.95 2.77
N GLU A 356 -27.86 -10.84 1.80
CA GLU A 356 -26.79 -11.85 1.85
C GLU A 356 -25.41 -11.22 1.75
N GLY A 357 -25.24 -10.26 0.83
CA GLY A 357 -24.01 -9.49 0.67
C GLY A 357 -23.68 -8.69 1.94
N GLU A 358 -24.67 -8.02 2.52
CA GLU A 358 -24.51 -7.31 3.79
C GLU A 358 -24.04 -8.24 4.91
N MET A 359 -24.68 -9.41 5.06
CA MET A 359 -24.32 -10.38 6.09
C MET A 359 -22.89 -10.89 5.93
N LEU A 360 -22.44 -11.13 4.69
CA LEU A 360 -21.08 -11.57 4.41
C LEU A 360 -20.05 -10.50 4.81
N LEU A 361 -20.24 -9.27 4.34
CA LEU A 361 -19.35 -8.14 4.63
C LEU A 361 -19.32 -7.83 6.13
N LYS A 362 -20.48 -7.86 6.78
CA LYS A 362 -20.58 -7.68 8.24
C LYS A 362 -19.79 -8.75 8.99
N ARG A 363 -19.83 -10.02 8.55
CA ARG A 363 -19.07 -11.11 9.16
C ARG A 363 -17.56 -10.94 8.97
N GLU A 364 -17.14 -10.51 7.79
CA GLU A 364 -15.73 -10.22 7.50
C GLU A 364 -15.21 -9.09 8.37
N LEU A 365 -15.92 -7.96 8.42
CA LEU A 365 -15.56 -6.83 9.28
C LEU A 365 -15.58 -7.23 10.76
N ALA A 366 -16.55 -8.02 11.22
CA ALA A 366 -16.59 -8.53 12.59
C ALA A 366 -15.34 -9.36 12.94
N SER A 367 -14.85 -10.18 12.01
CA SER A 367 -13.60 -10.95 12.17
C SER A 367 -12.39 -10.02 12.31
N LEU A 368 -12.32 -8.95 11.52
CA LEU A 368 -11.25 -7.94 11.62
C LEU A 368 -11.30 -7.17 12.94
N VAL A 369 -12.48 -6.71 13.36
CA VAL A 369 -12.71 -6.04 14.64
C VAL A 369 -12.32 -6.95 15.82
N GLN A 370 -12.70 -8.22 15.76
CA GLN A 370 -12.30 -9.20 16.77
C GLN A 370 -10.77 -9.32 16.86
N LYS A 371 -10.07 -9.45 15.71
CA LYS A 371 -8.61 -9.54 15.67
C LYS A 371 -7.95 -8.29 16.27
N LEU A 372 -8.45 -7.10 15.91
CA LEU A 372 -7.96 -5.82 16.41
C LEU A 372 -8.08 -5.72 17.94
N LEU A 373 -9.30 -5.93 18.47
CA LEU A 373 -9.56 -5.82 19.91
C LEU A 373 -8.90 -6.94 20.70
N HIS A 374 -8.83 -8.15 20.16
CA HIS A 374 -8.10 -9.25 20.78
C HIS A 374 -6.59 -8.96 20.84
N GLY A 375 -6.03 -8.41 19.76
CA GLY A 375 -4.66 -7.92 19.73
C GLY A 375 -4.40 -6.91 20.84
N TYR A 376 -5.27 -5.90 20.97
CA TYR A 376 -5.16 -4.88 22.02
C TYR A 376 -5.32 -5.46 23.43
N GLY A 377 -6.26 -6.39 23.64
CA GLY A 377 -6.38 -7.10 24.92
C GLY A 377 -5.10 -7.82 25.35
N LYS A 378 -4.23 -8.25 24.42
CA LYS A 378 -2.94 -8.88 24.76
C LYS A 378 -1.91 -7.89 25.29
N THR A 379 -1.98 -6.63 24.88
CA THR A 379 -1.02 -5.58 25.27
C THR A 379 -1.33 -5.00 26.65
N MET A 380 -2.57 -5.12 27.13
CA MET A 380 -2.96 -4.67 28.47
C MET A 380 -2.17 -5.37 29.59
N ASP A 381 -1.82 -4.59 30.63
CA ASP A 381 -1.12 -5.09 31.83
C ASP A 381 -1.95 -6.16 32.56
N ASN A 382 -3.24 -5.86 32.76
CA ASN A 382 -4.17 -6.79 33.39
C ASN A 382 -4.69 -7.80 32.35
N LYS A 383 -4.08 -8.99 32.32
CA LYS A 383 -4.43 -10.06 31.37
C LYS A 383 -5.89 -10.53 31.47
N SER A 384 -6.52 -10.44 32.64
CA SER A 384 -7.94 -10.77 32.79
C SER A 384 -8.84 -9.70 32.16
N LYS A 385 -8.52 -8.42 32.36
CA LYS A 385 -9.22 -7.31 31.67
C LYS A 385 -9.06 -7.43 30.15
N GLY A 386 -7.84 -7.72 29.69
CA GLY A 386 -7.53 -7.92 28.28
C GLY A 386 -8.35 -9.03 27.63
N LYS A 387 -8.44 -10.21 28.27
CA LYS A 387 -9.27 -11.33 27.77
C LYS A 387 -10.76 -10.99 27.72
N ASN A 388 -11.24 -10.15 28.64
CA ASN A 388 -12.65 -9.79 28.76
C ASN A 388 -13.03 -8.48 28.05
N LEU A 389 -12.08 -7.80 27.40
CA LEU A 389 -12.31 -6.49 26.76
C LEU A 389 -13.50 -6.53 25.79
N ILE A 390 -13.45 -7.44 24.80
CA ILE A 390 -14.50 -7.57 23.79
C ILE A 390 -15.85 -7.83 24.46
N HIS A 391 -15.89 -8.74 25.44
CA HIS A 391 -17.11 -9.09 26.15
C HIS A 391 -17.73 -7.89 26.88
N LYS A 392 -16.91 -7.11 27.58
CA LYS A 392 -17.35 -5.88 28.26
C LYS A 392 -17.92 -4.87 27.27
N LEU A 393 -17.17 -4.57 26.20
CA LEU A 393 -17.58 -3.61 25.19
C LEU A 393 -18.90 -4.00 24.50
N LEU A 394 -19.13 -5.29 24.27
CA LEU A 394 -20.38 -5.79 23.69
C LEU A 394 -21.55 -5.71 24.67
N ILE A 395 -21.36 -6.07 25.95
CA ILE A 395 -22.42 -5.94 26.98
C ILE A 395 -22.87 -4.49 27.14
N GLU A 396 -21.91 -3.57 27.10
CA GLU A 396 -22.17 -2.13 27.23
C GLU A 396 -22.61 -1.48 25.91
N ASN A 397 -22.79 -2.27 24.84
CA ASN A 397 -23.17 -1.81 23.49
C ASN A 397 -22.24 -0.72 22.91
N ARG A 398 -20.95 -0.80 23.25
CA ARG A 398 -19.90 0.14 22.85
C ARG A 398 -19.16 -0.26 21.58
N VAL A 399 -19.46 -1.43 20.98
CA VAL A 399 -18.93 -1.84 19.68
C VAL A 399 -20.09 -2.07 18.73
N GLN A 400 -20.10 -1.33 17.62
CA GLN A 400 -21.16 -1.37 16.63
C GLN A 400 -20.57 -1.56 15.23
N ILE A 401 -21.20 -2.42 14.43
CA ILE A 401 -20.89 -2.57 13.01
C ILE A 401 -22.12 -2.10 12.23
N ILE A 402 -21.95 -1.02 11.46
CA ILE A 402 -23.02 -0.24 10.87
C ILE A 402 -22.89 -0.27 9.34
N THR A 403 -23.95 -0.70 8.67
CA THR A 403 -24.03 -0.70 7.22
C THR A 403 -24.44 0.69 6.72
N LEU A 404 -23.75 1.19 5.70
CA LEU A 404 -24.22 2.30 4.88
C LEU A 404 -24.86 1.72 3.62
N ASP A 405 -26.13 2.09 3.37
CA ASP A 405 -26.76 1.83 2.07
C ASP A 405 -25.86 2.34 0.95
N SER A 406 -25.68 1.56 -0.11
CA SER A 406 -24.84 1.95 -1.24
C SER A 406 -25.31 3.30 -1.78
N ILE A 407 -24.35 4.16 -2.15
CA ILE A 407 -24.66 5.38 -2.90
C ILE A 407 -25.41 4.89 -4.13
N ASP A 408 -26.68 5.25 -4.26
CA ASP A 408 -27.48 4.89 -5.42
C ASP A 408 -26.92 5.69 -6.61
N LEU A 409 -25.90 5.12 -7.27
CA LEU A 409 -25.22 5.69 -8.42
C LEU A 409 -26.14 5.85 -9.64
N ARG A 410 -27.41 5.44 -9.54
CA ARG A 410 -28.46 5.68 -10.53
C ARG A 410 -29.18 7.03 -10.37
N GLY A 411 -29.04 7.70 -9.22
CA GLY A 411 -29.69 8.98 -8.95
C GLY A 411 -28.98 10.19 -9.53
N VAL A 412 -27.66 10.12 -9.75
CA VAL A 412 -26.86 11.28 -10.17
C VAL A 412 -27.05 11.61 -11.66
N GLU A 413 -27.33 10.62 -12.50
CA GLU A 413 -27.66 10.86 -13.93
C GLU A 413 -29.03 11.51 -14.14
N GLN A 414 -29.98 11.34 -13.22
CA GLN A 414 -31.31 11.95 -13.35
C GLN A 414 -31.34 13.40 -12.85
N SER A 415 -30.53 13.77 -11.86
CA SER A 415 -30.41 15.16 -11.39
C SER A 415 -29.71 16.07 -12.40
N ILE A 416 -28.82 15.56 -13.24
CA ILE A 416 -28.16 16.33 -14.30
C ILE A 416 -29.15 16.61 -15.46
N LYS A 417 -30.00 15.64 -15.83
CA LYS A 417 -31.03 15.84 -16.86
C LYS A 417 -32.19 16.75 -16.43
N ILE A 418 -32.50 16.86 -15.14
CA ILE A 418 -33.60 17.73 -14.66
C ILE A 418 -33.17 19.20 -14.63
N ASN A 419 -31.89 19.50 -14.46
CA ASN A 419 -31.38 20.87 -14.46
C ASN A 419 -31.15 21.44 -15.87
N GLU A 420 -30.92 20.60 -16.90
CA GLU A 420 -30.86 21.06 -18.29
C GLU A 420 -32.24 21.39 -18.89
N ILE A 421 -33.33 20.83 -18.35
CA ILE A 421 -34.69 21.10 -18.85
C ILE A 421 -35.29 22.38 -18.26
N LYS A 422 -34.84 22.84 -17.08
CA LYS A 422 -35.42 24.01 -16.40
C LYS A 422 -34.82 25.38 -16.78
N VAL A 423 -33.76 25.41 -17.60
CA VAL A 423 -33.14 26.67 -18.09
C VAL A 423 -33.68 27.06 -19.49
N GLY A 424 -34.51 26.21 -20.12
CA GLY A 424 -35.06 26.45 -21.46
C GLY A 424 -36.47 27.08 -21.53
N GLU A 425 -37.17 27.25 -20.41
CA GLU A 425 -38.56 27.78 -20.40
C GLU A 425 -38.69 28.99 -19.47
N GLN A 426 -38.01 30.10 -19.78
CA GLN A 426 -38.37 31.40 -19.21
C GLN A 426 -37.89 32.60 -20.03
N ILE A 427 -38.10 32.58 -21.36
CA ILE A 427 -38.13 33.80 -22.19
C ILE A 427 -39.13 33.55 -23.33
N ILE A 428 -40.38 33.98 -23.16
CA ILE A 428 -41.35 34.53 -24.14
C ILE A 428 -42.57 34.93 -23.30
N ASP A 429 -42.57 36.17 -22.83
CA ASP A 429 -43.63 37.18 -23.02
C ASP A 429 -43.20 38.51 -22.38
#